data_AF-A0A9E3T1Z2-F1
#
_entry.id   AF-A0A9E3T1Z2-F1
#
_cell.length_a   1.000
_cell.length_b   1.000
_cell.length_c   1.000
_cell.angle_alpha   90.00
_cell.angle_beta   90.00
_cell.angle_gamma   90.00
#
_symmetry.space_group_name_H-M   'P 1'
#
loop_
_entity.id
_entity.type
_entity.pdbx_description
1 polymer ?
#
loop_
_entity_poly.entity_id
_entity_poly.type
_entity_poly.pdbx_seq_one_letter_code
_entity_poly.pdbx_strand_id
1 'polypeptide(L)'
;ASQGADQVLQGCAVIAACDTAVLLSPLDSADLNAVLAQFNPRPLMVVASQEDVDSFALASALDAAATGDKLFQPFDRAGHGTALLANRSDLGPLIIEWLQRQLIP
;
A
#
# COMPACT_ATOMS: atom_id res chain seq x y z
N ALA A 1 10.74 -5.92 3.21
CA ALA A 1 9.31 -5.52 3.30
C ALA A 1 8.82 -4.99 1.96
N SER A 2 9.52 -4.04 1.33
CA SER A 2 9.12 -3.42 0.06
C SER A 2 8.87 -4.40 -1.08
N GLN A 3 9.80 -5.31 -1.35
CA GLN A 3 9.56 -6.37 -2.34
C GLN A 3 8.33 -7.22 -2.01
N GLY A 4 8.02 -7.40 -0.72
CA GLY A 4 6.81 -8.09 -0.28
C GLY A 4 5.55 -7.27 -0.55
N ALA A 5 5.59 -5.94 -0.40
CA ALA A 5 4.50 -5.06 -0.80
C ALA A 5 4.25 -5.16 -2.31
N ASP A 6 5.31 -5.13 -3.11
CA ASP A 6 5.22 -5.21 -4.56
C ASP A 6 4.65 -6.58 -4.99
N GLN A 7 5.12 -7.67 -4.39
CA GLN A 7 4.61 -9.03 -4.61
C GLN A 7 3.14 -9.19 -4.20
N VAL A 8 2.71 -8.54 -3.11
CA VAL A 8 1.29 -8.55 -2.70
C VAL A 8 0.43 -7.90 -3.77
N LEU A 9 0.83 -6.74 -4.31
CA LEU A 9 0.05 -6.11 -5.37
C LEU A 9 0.01 -6.97 -6.63
N GLN A 10 1.14 -7.57 -7.02
CA GLN A 10 1.23 -8.51 -8.16
C GLN A 10 0.33 -9.73 -7.99
N GLY A 11 0.38 -10.38 -6.82
CA GLY A 11 -0.46 -11.54 -6.53
C GLY A 11 -1.93 -11.16 -6.48
N CYS A 12 -2.27 -10.07 -5.80
CA CYS A 12 -3.64 -9.61 -5.69
C CYS A 12 -4.22 -9.17 -7.04
N ALA A 13 -3.42 -8.59 -7.94
CA ALA A 13 -3.88 -8.22 -9.28
C ALA A 13 -4.48 -9.41 -10.04
N VAL A 14 -3.94 -10.62 -9.88
CA VAL A 14 -4.40 -11.82 -10.60
C VAL A 14 -5.27 -12.77 -9.79
N ILE A 15 -5.28 -12.66 -8.46
CA ILE A 15 -6.14 -13.47 -7.58
C ILE A 15 -7.45 -12.71 -7.32
N ALA A 16 -8.55 -13.17 -7.92
CA ALA A 16 -9.86 -12.54 -7.78
C ALA A 16 -10.41 -12.53 -6.34
N ALA A 17 -9.94 -13.46 -5.48
CA ALA A 17 -10.31 -13.51 -4.06
C ALA A 17 -9.57 -12.49 -3.19
N CYS A 18 -8.63 -11.72 -3.73
CA CYS A 18 -8.01 -10.63 -3.00
C CYS A 18 -8.89 -9.37 -3.15
N ASP A 19 -9.61 -9.02 -2.09
CA ASP A 19 -10.52 -7.87 -2.06
C ASP A 19 -9.81 -6.54 -1.84
N THR A 20 -8.70 -6.52 -1.10
CA THR A 20 -7.91 -5.31 -0.81
C THR A 20 -6.43 -5.63 -0.58
N ALA A 21 -5.55 -4.64 -0.74
CA ALA A 21 -4.13 -4.73 -0.44
C ALA A 21 -3.66 -3.57 0.45
N VAL A 22 -2.67 -3.85 1.30
CA VAL A 22 -1.97 -2.86 2.14
C VAL A 22 -0.49 -2.91 1.80
N LEU A 23 0.06 -1.80 1.30
CA LEU A 23 1.43 -1.71 0.84
C LEU A 23 2.27 -0.86 1.80
N LEU A 24 3.33 -1.44 2.35
CA LEU A 24 4.27 -0.77 3.26
C LEU A 24 5.61 -0.51 2.56
N SER A 25 5.90 0.76 2.27
CA SER A 25 7.06 1.21 1.49
C SER A 25 7.23 0.43 0.17
N PRO A 26 6.27 0.44 -0.77
CA PRO A 26 6.50 -0.14 -2.10
C PRO A 26 7.71 0.52 -2.77
N LEU A 27 8.50 -0.17 -3.59
CA LEU A 27 9.76 0.40 -4.13
C LEU A 27 9.91 0.26 -5.65
N ASP A 28 9.28 -0.72 -6.31
CA ASP A 28 9.53 -0.99 -7.74
C ASP A 28 8.53 -0.34 -8.72
N SER A 29 8.94 0.75 -9.36
CA SER A 29 8.02 1.62 -10.13
C SER A 29 7.65 1.14 -11.55
N ALA A 30 8.47 0.31 -12.20
CA ALA A 30 8.33 0.06 -13.64
C ALA A 30 7.12 -0.82 -13.99
N ASP A 31 6.85 -1.84 -13.17
CA ASP A 31 5.76 -2.79 -13.42
C ASP A 31 4.53 -2.54 -12.55
N LEU A 32 4.70 -1.91 -11.38
CA LEU A 32 3.60 -1.77 -10.42
C LEU A 32 2.43 -0.93 -10.93
N ASN A 33 2.63 0.02 -11.83
CA ASN A 33 1.53 0.77 -12.45
C ASN A 33 0.66 -0.11 -13.36
N ALA A 34 1.27 -0.99 -14.16
CA ALA A 34 0.55 -1.93 -15.01
C ALA A 34 -0.17 -3.01 -14.19
N VAL A 35 0.44 -3.41 -13.07
CA VAL A 35 -0.18 -4.30 -12.09
C VAL A 35 -1.35 -3.62 -11.39
N LEU A 36 -1.21 -2.35 -10.99
CA LEU A 36 -2.27 -1.57 -10.36
C LEU A 36 -3.48 -1.44 -11.28
N ALA A 37 -3.28 -1.28 -12.60
CA ALA A 37 -4.38 -1.27 -13.56
C ALA A 37 -5.22 -2.57 -13.55
N GLN A 38 -4.59 -3.72 -13.27
CA GLN A 38 -5.28 -5.02 -13.12
C GLN A 38 -5.87 -5.22 -11.70
N PHE A 39 -5.26 -4.59 -10.69
CA PHE A 39 -5.80 -4.59 -9.33
C PHE A 39 -7.06 -3.71 -9.22
N ASN A 40 -7.07 -2.58 -9.90
CA ASN A 40 -8.19 -1.64 -9.95
C ASN A 40 -9.51 -2.31 -10.39
N PRO A 41 -10.66 -1.89 -9.83
CA PRO A 41 -10.84 -0.80 -8.87
C PRO A 41 -10.86 -1.30 -7.40
N ARG A 42 -10.12 -2.36 -7.07
CA ARG A 42 -10.13 -2.89 -5.70
C ARG A 42 -9.50 -1.93 -4.69
N PRO A 43 -10.02 -1.88 -3.45
CA PRO A 43 -9.51 -0.99 -2.42
C PRO A 43 -8.00 -1.15 -2.15
N LEU A 44 -7.27 -0.03 -2.08
CA LEU A 44 -5.83 0.00 -1.83
C LEU A 44 -5.45 0.94 -0.68
N MET A 45 -4.70 0.43 0.30
CA MET A 45 -3.99 1.26 1.27
C MET A 45 -2.49 1.27 0.95
N VAL A 46 -1.89 2.47 0.95
CA VAL A 46 -0.46 2.64 0.70
C VAL A 46 0.15 3.49 1.82
N VAL A 47 1.28 3.04 2.36
CA VAL A 47 1.95 3.66 3.50
C VAL A 47 3.43 3.83 3.15
N ALA A 48 3.96 5.03 3.36
CA ALA A 48 5.38 5.31 3.18
C ALA A 48 5.82 6.45 4.11
N SER A 49 7.11 6.45 4.48
CA SER A 49 7.69 7.60 5.17
C SER A 49 8.24 8.63 4.19
N GLN A 50 8.14 9.91 4.50
CA GLN A 50 8.65 11.00 3.65
C GLN A 50 10.18 10.99 3.50
N GLU A 51 10.91 10.42 4.46
CA GLU A 51 12.38 10.28 4.38
C GLU A 51 12.82 9.10 3.50
N ASP A 52 11.90 8.18 3.23
CA ASP A 52 12.07 7.04 2.34
C ASP A 52 11.64 7.45 0.93
N VAL A 53 12.45 8.33 0.32
CA VAL A 53 12.08 9.15 -0.84
C VAL A 53 11.56 8.33 -2.02
N ASP A 54 12.22 7.22 -2.34
CA ASP A 54 11.85 6.37 -3.48
C ASP A 54 10.48 5.70 -3.24
N SER A 55 10.29 5.12 -2.05
CA SER A 55 9.02 4.51 -1.69
C SER A 55 7.90 5.52 -1.52
N PHE A 56 8.20 6.73 -1.03
CA PHE A 56 7.23 7.81 -0.92
C PHE A 56 6.75 8.26 -2.30
N ALA A 57 7.67 8.45 -3.25
CA ALA A 57 7.35 8.84 -4.61
C ALA A 57 6.48 7.78 -5.30
N LEU A 58 6.83 6.50 -5.17
CA LEU A 58 6.02 5.42 -5.72
C LEU A 58 4.67 5.30 -5.02
N ALA A 59 4.63 5.38 -3.69
CA ALA A 59 3.38 5.33 -2.94
C ALA A 59 2.41 6.45 -3.37
N SER A 60 2.93 7.66 -3.55
CA SER A 60 2.15 8.80 -4.06
C SER A 60 1.67 8.58 -5.50
N ALA A 61 2.47 7.94 -6.35
CA ALA A 61 2.07 7.62 -7.72
C ALA A 61 0.96 6.55 -7.76
N LEU A 62 1.06 5.50 -6.92
CA LEU A 62 0.05 4.46 -6.80
C LEU A 62 -1.28 5.03 -6.27
N ASP A 63 -1.23 5.90 -5.26
CA ASP A 63 -2.43 6.60 -4.77
C ASP A 63 -3.07 7.43 -5.89
N ALA A 64 -2.28 8.19 -6.65
CA ALA A 64 -2.81 9.00 -7.76
C ALA A 64 -3.47 8.14 -8.86
N ALA A 65 -2.94 6.94 -9.12
CA ALA A 65 -3.42 6.04 -10.17
C ALA A 65 -4.51 5.04 -9.73
N ALA A 66 -4.71 4.85 -8.42
CA ALA A 66 -5.75 3.97 -7.90
C ALA A 66 -7.15 4.54 -8.19
N THR A 67 -8.06 3.70 -8.69
CA THR A 67 -9.42 4.10 -9.09
C THR A 67 -10.51 3.61 -8.15
N GLY A 68 -10.18 2.70 -7.23
CA GLY A 68 -11.05 2.25 -6.15
C GLY A 68 -10.99 3.15 -4.91
N ASP A 69 -11.61 2.66 -3.83
CA ASP A 69 -11.38 3.19 -2.49
C ASP A 69 -9.88 3.17 -2.17
N LYS A 70 -9.37 4.29 -1.67
CA LYS A 70 -7.94 4.41 -1.40
C LYS A 70 -7.64 5.14 -0.11
N LEU A 71 -6.55 4.75 0.52
CA LEU A 71 -5.99 5.41 1.68
C LEU A 71 -4.47 5.52 1.52
N PHE A 72 -4.00 6.74 1.27
CA PHE A 72 -2.58 7.06 1.36
C PHE A 72 -2.26 7.61 2.75
N GLN A 73 -1.39 6.91 3.47
CA GLN A 73 -0.92 7.31 4.80
C GLN A 73 0.57 7.68 4.75
N PRO A 74 0.89 8.97 4.55
CA PRO A 74 2.27 9.44 4.68
C PRO A 74 2.65 9.57 6.15
N PHE A 75 3.91 9.25 6.47
CA PHE A 75 4.47 9.48 7.80
C PHE A 75 5.77 10.28 7.76
N ASP A 76 5.94 11.22 8.70
CA ASP A 76 7.24 11.85 8.95
C ASP A 76 8.12 10.92 9.80
N ARG A 77 9.40 10.80 9.43
CA ARG A 77 10.45 10.13 10.19
C ARG A 77 10.08 8.76 10.77
N ALA A 78 9.49 7.89 9.94
CA ALA A 78 8.98 6.59 10.35
C ALA A 78 9.82 5.40 9.84
N GLY A 79 10.89 5.66 9.09
CA GLY A 79 11.73 4.65 8.47
C GLY A 79 11.06 3.98 7.27
N HIS A 80 11.51 2.75 6.97
CA HIS A 80 11.17 2.03 5.75
C HIS A 80 10.60 0.63 6.06
N GLY A 81 9.62 0.19 5.28
CA GLY A 81 9.11 -1.17 5.33
C GLY A 81 8.42 -1.51 6.65
N THR A 82 8.79 -2.63 7.28
CA THR A 82 8.20 -3.01 8.57
C THR A 82 8.64 -2.12 9.73
N ALA A 83 9.70 -1.31 9.58
CA ALA A 83 10.07 -0.32 10.58
C ALA A 83 8.95 0.70 10.82
N LEU A 84 8.10 0.96 9.81
CA LEU A 84 6.90 1.78 9.94
C LEU A 84 6.01 1.28 11.09
N LEU A 85 5.81 -0.03 11.22
CA LEU A 85 4.96 -0.61 12.27
C LEU A 85 5.56 -0.44 13.68
N ALA A 86 6.89 -0.45 13.80
CA ALA A 86 7.57 -0.26 15.07
C ALA A 86 7.62 1.22 15.47
N ASN A 87 7.81 2.12 14.51
CA ASN A 87 7.96 3.55 14.74
C ASN A 87 6.63 4.29 14.82
N ARG A 88 5.54 3.70 14.31
CA ARG A 88 4.19 4.27 14.28
C ARG A 88 3.19 3.32 14.93
N SER A 89 2.97 3.50 16.23
CA SER A 89 2.02 2.70 17.01
C SER A 89 0.58 2.83 16.53
N ASP A 90 0.26 3.90 15.81
CA ASP A 90 -1.04 4.16 15.19
C ASP A 90 -1.24 3.42 13.86
N LEU A 91 -0.18 2.94 13.20
CA LEU A 91 -0.28 2.24 11.92
C LEU A 91 -1.01 0.90 12.05
N GLY A 92 -0.72 0.11 13.09
CA GLY A 92 -1.39 -1.17 13.32
C GLY A 92 -2.92 -1.02 13.41
N PRO A 93 -3.44 -0.18 14.32
CA PRO A 93 -4.86 0.16 14.38
C PRO A 93 -5.44 0.65 13.06
N LEU A 94 -4.73 1.50 12.32
CA LEU A 94 -5.20 2.02 11.02
C LEU A 94 -5.34 0.92 9.96
N ILE A 95 -4.40 -0.02 9.91
CA ILE A 95 -4.48 -1.19 9.01
C ILE A 95 -5.70 -2.06 9.37
N ILE A 96 -5.94 -2.28 10.68
CA ILE A 96 -7.10 -3.06 11.14
C ILE A 96 -8.41 -2.36 10.74
N GLU A 97 -8.51 -1.05 10.96
CA GLU A 97 -9.69 -0.27 10.59
C GLU A 97 -9.95 -0.34 9.07
N TRP A 98 -8.90 -0.19 8.27
CA TRP A 98 -8.98 -0.34 6.82
C TRP A 98 -9.52 -1.72 6.43
N LEU A 99 -8.92 -2.80 6.94
CA LEU A 99 -9.34 -4.16 6.62
C LEU A 99 -10.77 -4.45 7.07
N GLN A 100 -11.18 -3.96 8.24
CA GLN A 100 -12.55 -4.11 8.72
C GLN A 100 -13.54 -3.43 7.77
N ARG A 101 -13.24 -2.22 7.30
CA ARG A 101 -14.09 -1.49 6.37
C ARG A 101 -14.25 -2.20 5.02
N GLN A 102 -13.20 -2.87 4.54
CA GLN A 102 -13.18 -3.48 3.21
C GLN A 102 -13.66 -4.94 3.19
N LEU A 103 -13.50 -5.69 4.28
CA LEU A 103 -13.78 -7.12 4.33
C LEU A 103 -15.06 -7.48 5.09
N ILE A 104 -15.60 -6.56 5.89
CA ILE A 104 -16.79 -6.80 6.69
C ILE A 104 -17.92 -5.92 6.12
N PRO A 105 -18.97 -6.53 5.52
CA PRO A 105 -20.11 -5.80 4.97
C PRO A 105 -21.03 -5.18 6.03
#